data_AF-A0A7Z9IA45-F1
#
_entry.id   AF-A0A7Z9IA45-F1
#
_cell.length_a   1.000
_cell.length_b   1.000
_cell.length_c   1.000
_cell.angle_alpha   90.00
_cell.angle_beta   90.00
_cell.angle_gamma   90.00
#
_symmetry.space_group_name_H-M   'P 1'
#
loop_
_entity.id
_entity.type
_entity.pdbx_description
1 polymer ?
#
loop_
_entity_poly.entity_id
_entity_poly.type
_entity_poly.pdbx_seq_one_letter_code
_entity_poly.pdbx_strand_id
1 'polypeptide(L)'
;KRAYDGTRAADHSGDGKDGKLRLFITKDNCKHFPYLTKVINTLQEFATSQKISKILNKDLSSSFVRLEIIGDKKGFWLKPHKDIIEKLMTMMIWSNPYLESENLGTDLYDDDFKIVKTIKYQHNSGYFFSSGKDTWHGLELKEIKKERRCIQINYVSFETDWPVNNPT
;
A
#
# COMPACT_ATOMS: atom_id res chain seq x y z
N LYS A 1 -9.79 5.80 -19.92
CA LYS A 1 -9.73 6.53 -18.64
C LYS A 1 -10.24 5.60 -17.55
N ARG A 2 -9.41 5.16 -16.59
CA ARG A 2 -9.89 4.39 -15.42
C ARG A 2 -10.22 5.40 -14.32
N ALA A 3 -11.46 5.41 -13.84
CA ALA A 3 -11.94 6.33 -12.83
C ALA A 3 -11.25 6.09 -11.48
N TYR A 4 -11.05 7.16 -10.73
CA TYR A 4 -10.57 7.12 -9.36
C TYR A 4 -11.70 6.55 -8.48
N ASP A 5 -11.50 5.36 -7.92
CA ASP A 5 -12.49 4.62 -7.12
C ASP A 5 -12.31 4.83 -5.60
N GLY A 6 -11.47 5.80 -5.19
CA GLY A 6 -11.14 6.05 -3.79
C GLY A 6 -10.23 5.00 -3.14
N THR A 7 -9.87 3.92 -3.85
CA THR A 7 -9.01 2.85 -3.32
C THR A 7 -7.53 3.02 -3.70
N ARG A 8 -7.25 3.95 -4.62
CA ARG A 8 -5.91 4.23 -5.15
C ARG A 8 -5.35 5.50 -4.53
N ALA A 9 -4.09 5.47 -4.14
CA ALA A 9 -3.36 6.72 -3.97
C ALA A 9 -3.10 7.30 -5.38
N ALA A 10 -3.41 8.58 -5.59
CA ALA A 10 -3.14 9.28 -6.84
C ALA A 10 -2.43 10.60 -6.53
N ASP A 11 -1.52 11.02 -7.42
CA ASP A 11 -0.89 12.35 -7.33
C ASP A 11 -1.96 13.44 -7.40
N HIS A 12 -1.83 14.44 -6.53
CA HIS A 12 -2.68 15.62 -6.51
C HIS A 12 -2.42 16.59 -7.68
N SER A 13 -1.32 16.43 -8.43
CA SER A 13 -1.01 17.21 -9.63
C SER A 13 -1.85 16.82 -10.87
N GLY A 14 -2.49 15.64 -10.87
CA GLY A 14 -3.65 15.35 -11.72
C GLY A 14 -3.43 15.04 -13.20
N ASP A 15 -2.19 14.93 -13.71
CA ASP A 15 -1.94 14.71 -15.16
C ASP A 15 -2.21 13.27 -15.64
N GLY A 16 -2.61 12.35 -14.76
CA GLY A 16 -3.05 10.99 -15.12
C GLY A 16 -1.93 10.04 -15.61
N LYS A 17 -0.66 10.44 -15.54
CA LYS A 17 0.49 9.57 -15.86
C LYS A 17 0.66 8.43 -14.85
N ASP A 18 0.33 8.64 -13.58
CA ASP A 18 0.58 7.67 -12.51
C ASP A 18 -0.35 6.46 -12.56
N GLY A 19 -1.54 6.61 -13.16
CA GLY A 19 -2.43 5.48 -13.41
C GLY A 19 -1.81 4.40 -14.32
N LYS A 20 -0.77 4.73 -15.11
CA LYS A 20 0.01 3.76 -15.91
C LYS A 20 1.13 3.08 -15.12
N LEU A 21 1.49 3.62 -13.95
CA LEU A 21 2.59 3.14 -13.10
C LEU A 21 2.09 2.44 -11.84
N ARG A 22 0.77 2.25 -11.73
CA ARG A 22 0.12 1.50 -10.66
C ARG A 22 -0.64 0.32 -11.27
N LEU A 23 -0.41 -0.88 -10.74
CA LEU A 23 -1.05 -2.11 -11.23
C LEU A 23 -1.44 -3.01 -10.06
N PHE A 24 -2.73 -3.31 -9.95
CA PHE A 24 -3.19 -4.38 -9.08
C PHE A 24 -2.89 -5.74 -9.70
N ILE A 25 -2.43 -6.67 -8.87
CA ILE A 25 -2.32 -8.08 -9.27
C ILE A 25 -3.70 -8.71 -9.13
N THR A 26 -4.24 -9.18 -10.24
CA THR A 26 -5.58 -9.77 -10.39
C THR A 26 -5.47 -11.16 -10.97
N LYS A 27 -6.54 -11.96 -10.96
CA LYS A 27 -6.57 -13.29 -11.59
C LYS A 27 -6.22 -13.24 -13.07
N ASP A 28 -6.54 -12.15 -13.76
CA ASP A 28 -6.25 -11.96 -15.18
C ASP A 28 -4.76 -11.80 -15.49
N ASN A 29 -3.97 -11.20 -14.57
CA ASN A 29 -2.56 -10.88 -14.82
C ASN A 29 -1.57 -11.63 -13.92
N CYS A 30 -2.03 -12.37 -12.91
CA CYS A 30 -1.19 -13.00 -11.89
C CYS A 30 -0.13 -13.96 -12.45
N LYS A 31 -0.39 -14.55 -13.62
CA LYS A 31 0.56 -15.43 -14.33
C LYS A 31 1.84 -14.72 -14.76
N HIS A 32 1.78 -13.41 -14.97
CA HIS A 32 2.97 -12.59 -15.28
C HIS A 32 3.77 -12.20 -14.02
N PHE A 33 3.21 -12.39 -12.83
CA PHE A 33 3.80 -11.97 -11.56
C PHE A 33 3.83 -13.10 -10.53
N PRO A 34 4.40 -14.28 -10.85
CA PRO A 34 4.26 -15.49 -10.02
C PRO A 34 4.76 -15.31 -8.58
N TYR A 35 5.81 -14.51 -8.37
CA TYR A 35 6.36 -14.25 -7.04
C TYR A 35 5.48 -13.30 -6.20
N LEU A 36 4.86 -12.29 -6.81
CA LEU A 36 3.90 -11.43 -6.11
C LEU A 36 2.61 -12.20 -5.81
N THR A 37 2.17 -13.05 -6.73
CA THR A 37 1.06 -13.97 -6.51
C THR A 37 1.36 -14.93 -5.35
N LYS A 38 2.60 -15.41 -5.21
CA LYS A 38 3.00 -16.22 -4.04
C LYS A 38 2.88 -15.42 -2.73
N VAL A 39 3.27 -14.14 -2.71
CA VAL A 39 3.07 -13.26 -1.54
C VAL A 39 1.59 -13.14 -1.20
N ILE A 40 0.73 -12.90 -2.20
CA ILE A 40 -0.73 -12.84 -2.03
C ILE A 40 -1.25 -14.14 -1.41
N ASN A 41 -0.89 -15.29 -1.99
CA ASN A 41 -1.34 -16.60 -1.50
C ASN A 41 -0.95 -16.83 -0.04
N THR A 42 0.30 -16.49 0.34
CA THR A 42 0.74 -16.59 1.75
C THR A 42 -0.06 -15.69 2.67
N LEU A 43 -0.45 -14.50 2.22
CA LEU A 43 -1.29 -13.58 3.01
C LEU A 43 -2.78 -14.00 3.04
N GLN A 44 -3.24 -14.78 2.07
CA GLN A 44 -4.57 -15.39 2.10
C GLN A 44 -4.65 -16.56 3.09
N GLU A 45 -3.53 -17.21 3.42
CA GLU A 45 -3.52 -18.29 4.42
C GLU A 45 -4.11 -17.81 5.75
N PHE A 46 -5.10 -18.54 6.28
CA PHE A 46 -5.77 -18.18 7.53
C PHE A 46 -4.78 -18.02 8.68
N ALA A 47 -3.81 -18.92 8.82
CA ALA A 47 -2.81 -18.82 9.87
C ALA A 47 -1.98 -17.52 9.79
N THR A 48 -1.71 -17.04 8.58
CA THR A 48 -0.99 -15.77 8.36
C THR A 48 -1.87 -14.58 8.66
N SER A 49 -3.11 -14.56 8.15
CA SER A 49 -4.05 -13.47 8.43
C SER A 49 -4.38 -13.36 9.92
N GLN A 50 -4.48 -14.47 10.66
CA GLN A 50 -4.69 -14.48 12.11
C GLN A 50 -3.50 -13.93 12.90
N LYS A 51 -2.26 -14.22 12.47
CA LYS A 51 -1.06 -13.62 13.08
C LYS A 51 -1.07 -12.10 12.93
N ILE A 52 -1.39 -11.60 11.74
CA ILE A 52 -1.49 -10.15 11.47
C ILE A 52 -2.66 -9.55 12.26
N SER A 53 -3.81 -10.22 12.29
CA SER A 53 -5.00 -9.80 13.05
C SER A 53 -4.66 -9.59 14.53
N LYS A 54 -3.90 -10.51 15.13
CA LYS A 54 -3.45 -10.43 16.52
C LYS A 54 -2.51 -9.24 16.77
N ILE A 55 -1.60 -8.94 15.83
CA ILE A 55 -0.70 -7.79 15.96
C ILE A 55 -1.49 -6.47 15.90
N LEU A 56 -2.50 -6.40 15.04
CA LEU A 56 -3.31 -5.19 14.83
C LEU A 56 -4.48 -5.05 15.81
N ASN A 57 -4.80 -6.09 16.56
CA ASN A 57 -6.07 -6.20 17.30
C ASN A 57 -7.29 -5.89 16.42
N LYS A 58 -7.32 -6.46 15.20
CA LYS A 58 -8.34 -6.22 14.17
C LYS A 58 -8.64 -7.54 13.47
N ASP A 59 -9.91 -7.91 13.34
CA ASP A 59 -10.30 -9.14 12.64
C ASP A 59 -10.14 -8.99 11.12
N LEU A 60 -9.39 -9.90 10.51
CA LEU A 60 -9.15 -10.01 9.07
C LEU A 60 -9.70 -11.33 8.47
N SER A 61 -10.38 -12.17 9.27
CA SER A 61 -10.81 -13.52 8.87
C SER A 61 -11.71 -13.53 7.62
N SER A 62 -12.54 -12.50 7.46
CA SER A 62 -13.52 -12.36 6.38
C SER A 62 -13.12 -11.30 5.36
N SER A 63 -11.84 -10.97 5.30
CA SER A 63 -11.31 -9.91 4.43
C SER A 63 -10.75 -10.44 3.12
N PHE A 64 -10.38 -9.51 2.24
CA PHE A 64 -9.79 -9.79 0.94
C PHE A 64 -8.42 -9.11 0.84
N VAL A 65 -7.44 -9.82 0.28
CA VAL A 65 -6.10 -9.29 0.03
C VAL A 65 -6.09 -8.49 -1.27
N ARG A 66 -5.43 -7.34 -1.27
CA ARG A 66 -5.04 -6.62 -2.49
C ARG A 66 -3.55 -6.41 -2.49
N LEU A 67 -2.93 -6.56 -3.66
CA LEU A 67 -1.54 -6.17 -3.87
C LEU A 67 -1.47 -5.25 -5.09
N GLU A 68 -0.90 -4.08 -4.90
CA GLU A 68 -0.64 -3.08 -5.93
C GLU A 68 0.87 -2.84 -6.05
N ILE A 69 1.41 -2.92 -7.26
CA ILE A 69 2.74 -2.41 -7.56
C ILE A 69 2.64 -0.96 -8.00
N ILE A 70 3.54 -0.13 -7.50
CA ILE A 70 3.51 1.32 -7.67
C ILE A 70 4.93 1.79 -8.03
N GLY A 71 5.05 2.64 -9.05
CA GLY A 71 6.30 3.29 -9.44
C GLY A 71 6.12 4.80 -9.55
N ASP A 72 6.44 5.53 -8.49
CA ASP A 72 6.32 6.98 -8.46
C ASP A 72 7.51 7.64 -9.17
N LYS A 73 7.25 8.74 -9.87
CA LYS A 73 8.24 9.47 -10.69
C LYS A 73 8.48 10.87 -10.15
N LYS A 74 9.48 11.55 -10.73
CA LYS A 74 9.79 12.95 -10.41
C LYS A 74 8.52 13.80 -10.40
N GLY A 75 8.32 14.53 -9.30
CA GLY A 75 7.17 15.40 -9.10
C GLY A 75 6.01 14.75 -8.35
N PHE A 76 6.03 13.43 -8.13
CA PHE A 76 5.01 12.75 -7.35
C PHE A 76 5.04 13.20 -5.88
N TRP A 77 3.86 13.43 -5.35
CA TRP A 77 3.60 13.68 -3.93
C TRP A 77 2.19 13.21 -3.59
N LEU A 78 1.91 13.08 -2.31
CA LEU A 78 0.63 12.61 -1.81
C LEU A 78 0.25 13.40 -0.56
N LYS A 79 -0.87 14.11 -0.62
CA LYS A 79 -1.37 14.91 0.50
C LYS A 79 -1.60 14.03 1.72
N PRO A 80 -1.42 14.56 2.94
CA PRO A 80 -1.89 13.92 4.16
C PRO A 80 -3.34 13.45 4.01
N HIS A 81 -3.56 12.15 4.22
CA HIS A 81 -4.86 11.52 4.18
C HIS A 81 -4.94 10.40 5.21
N LYS A 82 -6.17 9.91 5.40
CA LYS A 82 -6.45 8.66 6.11
C LYS A 82 -7.01 7.66 5.13
N ASP A 83 -6.73 6.40 5.41
CA ASP A 83 -7.36 5.32 4.66
C ASP A 83 -8.86 5.27 4.95
N ILE A 84 -9.63 4.83 3.94
CA ILE A 84 -11.05 4.52 4.07
C ILE A 84 -11.26 3.37 5.06
N ILE A 85 -12.44 3.31 5.68
CA ILE A 85 -12.74 2.33 6.74
C ILE A 85 -12.70 0.88 6.23
N GLU A 86 -12.96 0.69 4.94
CA GLU A 86 -12.92 -0.60 4.27
C GLU A 86 -11.50 -1.15 4.14
N LYS A 87 -10.46 -0.32 4.28
CA LYS A 87 -9.07 -0.79 4.42
C LYS A 87 -8.81 -1.14 5.88
N LEU A 88 -8.95 -2.42 6.19
CA LEU A 88 -8.73 -2.98 7.53
C LEU A 88 -7.25 -2.95 7.92
N MET A 89 -6.37 -3.09 6.92
CA MET A 89 -4.92 -3.00 7.06
C MET A 89 -4.31 -2.41 5.79
N THR A 90 -3.30 -1.58 5.95
CA THR A 90 -2.40 -1.13 4.88
C THR A 90 -0.96 -1.47 5.23
N MET A 91 -0.26 -2.08 4.29
CA MET A 91 1.16 -2.43 4.36
C MET A 91 1.87 -1.86 3.15
N MET A 92 3.03 -1.27 3.39
CA MET A 92 3.92 -0.81 2.32
C MET A 92 5.25 -1.55 2.44
N ILE A 93 5.70 -2.12 1.33
CA ILE A 93 7.03 -2.74 1.19
C ILE A 93 7.82 -1.96 0.15
N TRP A 94 9.05 -1.61 0.49
CA TRP A 94 9.92 -0.79 -0.32
C TRP A 94 10.84 -1.62 -1.21
N SER A 95 10.90 -1.25 -2.49
CA SER A 95 11.89 -1.77 -3.42
C SER A 95 12.72 -0.60 -3.94
N ASN A 96 13.91 -0.38 -3.38
CA ASN A 96 14.80 0.71 -3.78
C ASN A 96 16.00 0.22 -4.62
N PRO A 97 15.82 -0.19 -5.89
CA PRO A 97 16.89 -0.71 -6.73
C PRO A 97 17.83 0.39 -7.26
N TYR A 98 17.46 1.66 -7.10
CA TYR A 98 18.20 2.80 -7.66
C TYR A 98 18.90 3.65 -6.60
N LEU A 99 18.95 3.18 -5.35
CA LEU A 99 19.58 3.87 -4.24
C LEU A 99 19.07 5.31 -4.10
N GLU A 100 17.75 5.47 -4.27
CA GLU A 100 17.06 6.72 -3.97
C GLU A 100 17.19 7.05 -2.48
N SER A 101 16.96 8.32 -2.13
CA SER A 101 17.03 8.80 -0.76
C SER A 101 16.14 8.00 0.20
N GLU A 102 16.67 7.65 1.37
CA GLU A 102 15.88 7.03 2.46
C GLU A 102 14.72 7.94 2.90
N ASN A 103 14.78 9.25 2.63
CA ASN A 103 13.74 10.20 2.97
C ASN A 103 12.48 10.07 2.08
N LEU A 104 12.47 9.21 1.06
CA LEU A 104 11.31 8.99 0.20
C LEU A 104 10.26 8.04 0.79
N GLY A 105 10.36 7.62 2.05
CA GLY A 105 9.33 6.76 2.62
C GLY A 105 8.13 7.58 3.09
N THR A 106 7.15 6.92 3.70
CA THR A 106 5.90 7.55 4.10
C THR A 106 6.13 8.59 5.19
N ASP A 107 5.56 9.78 5.01
CA ASP A 107 5.46 10.80 6.04
C ASP A 107 4.24 10.51 6.92
N LEU A 108 4.45 10.50 8.23
CA LEU A 108 3.42 10.36 9.27
C LEU A 108 3.19 11.71 9.92
N TYR A 109 1.92 12.09 10.06
CA TYR A 109 1.53 13.42 10.50
C TYR A 109 0.75 13.38 11.82
N ASP A 110 0.82 14.46 12.59
CA ASP A 110 -0.12 14.74 13.67
C ASP A 110 -1.42 15.37 13.14
N ASP A 111 -2.36 15.68 14.04
CA ASP A 111 -3.64 16.30 13.68
C ASP A 111 -3.52 17.74 13.17
N ASP A 112 -2.37 18.40 13.38
CA ASP A 112 -2.03 19.72 12.81
C ASP A 112 -1.39 19.59 11.41
N PHE A 113 -1.29 18.38 10.85
CA PHE A 113 -0.55 18.05 9.64
C PHE A 113 0.95 18.41 9.69
N LYS A 114 1.57 18.37 10.88
CA LYS A 114 3.02 18.43 11.01
C LYS A 114 3.60 17.03 10.92
N ILE A 115 4.72 16.89 10.20
CA ILE A 115 5.41 15.61 10.09
C ILE A 115 6.01 15.23 11.44
N VAL A 116 5.54 14.12 12.00
CA VAL A 116 6.07 13.53 13.22
C VAL A 116 7.26 12.62 12.88
N LYS A 117 7.16 11.88 11.77
CA LYS A 117 8.19 10.94 11.35
C LYS A 117 8.07 10.62 9.86
N THR A 118 9.22 10.46 9.20
CA THR A 118 9.30 9.81 7.89
C THR A 118 9.80 8.38 8.08
N ILE A 119 9.02 7.38 7.65
CA ILE A 119 9.49 5.99 7.57
C ILE A 119 10.59 5.91 6.53
N LYS A 120 11.69 5.19 6.81
CA LYS A 120 12.81 5.11 5.86
C LYS A 120 12.47 4.27 4.63
N TYR A 121 12.79 4.78 3.44
CA TYR A 121 12.69 4.08 2.16
C TYR A 121 13.88 3.15 1.92
N GLN A 122 14.00 2.11 2.76
CA GLN A 122 15.07 1.13 2.69
C GLN A 122 14.61 -0.11 1.92
N HIS A 123 15.41 -0.60 0.96
CA HIS A 123 15.06 -1.78 0.17
C HIS A 123 14.74 -3.00 1.06
N ASN A 124 13.70 -3.75 0.70
CA ASN A 124 13.25 -4.95 1.42
C ASN A 124 12.89 -4.68 2.90
N SER A 125 12.37 -3.49 3.17
CA SER A 125 11.78 -3.13 4.45
C SER A 125 10.38 -2.57 4.23
N GLY A 126 9.63 -2.39 5.30
CA GLY A 126 8.26 -1.91 5.22
C GLY A 126 7.66 -1.63 6.57
N TYR A 127 6.41 -1.23 6.55
CA TYR A 127 5.58 -1.05 7.73
C TYR A 127 4.14 -1.39 7.39
N PHE A 128 3.33 -1.63 8.41
CA PHE A 128 1.89 -1.81 8.24
C PHE A 128 1.14 -1.24 9.45
N PHE A 129 -0.12 -0.89 9.23
CA PHE A 129 -1.00 -0.29 10.22
C PHE A 129 -2.47 -0.63 9.91
N SER A 130 -3.34 -0.49 10.89
CA SER A 130 -4.80 -0.49 10.70
C SER A 130 -5.28 0.95 10.61
N SER A 131 -6.35 1.20 9.85
CA SER A 131 -6.96 2.53 9.75
C SER A 131 -7.47 3.01 11.12
N GLY A 132 -7.18 4.27 11.45
CA GLY A 132 -7.47 4.86 12.75
C GLY A 132 -7.74 6.36 12.67
N LYS A 133 -8.03 6.99 13.82
CA LYS A 133 -8.29 8.44 13.86
C LYS A 133 -7.01 9.26 13.65
N ASP A 134 -5.89 8.70 14.11
CA ASP A 134 -4.53 9.24 14.23
C ASP A 134 -3.56 8.67 13.17
N THR A 135 -4.07 8.08 12.10
CA THR A 135 -3.26 7.42 11.07
C THR A 135 -3.05 8.32 9.84
N TRP A 136 -2.80 9.60 10.06
CA TRP A 136 -2.52 10.53 8.97
C TRP A 136 -1.18 10.22 8.32
N HIS A 137 -1.20 10.02 7.01
CA HIS A 137 -0.01 9.68 6.26
C HIS A 137 -0.05 10.25 4.83
N GLY A 138 1.12 10.34 4.22
CA GLY A 138 1.30 10.93 2.90
C GLY A 138 2.74 10.85 2.44
N LEU A 139 3.08 11.69 1.47
CA LEU A 139 4.43 11.88 0.99
C LEU A 139 4.56 13.33 0.53
N GLU A 140 5.36 14.13 1.23
CA GLU A 140 5.67 15.49 0.78
C GLU A 140 6.35 15.47 -0.60
N LEU A 141 6.27 16.60 -1.30
CA LEU A 141 7.00 16.78 -2.55
C LEU A 141 8.50 16.72 -2.28
N LYS A 142 9.12 15.62 -2.70
CA LYS A 142 10.54 15.31 -2.51
C LYS A 142 11.19 14.96 -3.85
N GLU A 143 12.52 15.08 -3.90
CA GLU A 143 13.26 14.72 -5.10
C GLU A 143 13.29 13.18 -5.29
N ILE A 144 12.68 12.72 -6.37
CA ILE A 144 12.84 11.35 -6.90
C ILE A 144 13.78 11.45 -8.10
N LYS A 145 14.97 10.83 -8.03
CA LYS A 145 15.99 10.96 -9.08
C LYS A 145 15.65 10.13 -10.32
N LYS A 146 15.09 8.94 -10.11
CA LYS A 146 14.76 7.96 -11.15
C LYS A 146 13.37 7.36 -10.95
N GLU A 147 13.14 6.68 -9.83
CA GLU A 147 11.86 6.02 -9.53
C GLU A 147 11.79 5.53 -8.09
N ARG A 148 10.70 5.85 -7.41
CA ARG A 148 10.36 5.29 -6.10
C ARG A 148 9.36 4.15 -6.30
N ARG A 149 9.81 2.91 -6.10
CA ARG A 149 8.95 1.72 -6.18
C ARG A 149 8.47 1.25 -4.82
N CYS A 150 7.19 0.91 -4.78
CA CYS A 150 6.60 0.27 -3.62
C CYS A 150 5.61 -0.81 -4.01
N ILE A 151 5.47 -1.78 -3.10
CA ILE A 151 4.42 -2.79 -3.14
C ILE A 151 3.48 -2.42 -2.00
N GLN A 152 2.26 -2.01 -2.35
CA GLN A 152 1.20 -1.76 -1.39
C GLN A 152 0.35 -3.02 -1.26
N ILE A 153 0.11 -3.44 -0.02
CA ILE A 153 -0.75 -4.56 0.31
C ILE A 153 -1.85 -4.07 1.24
N ASN A 154 -3.07 -4.51 1.00
CA ASN A 154 -4.20 -4.23 1.88
C ASN A 154 -4.94 -5.51 2.25
N TYR A 155 -5.47 -5.57 3.47
CA TYR A 155 -6.67 -6.35 3.74
C TYR A 155 -7.86 -5.40 3.69
N VAL A 156 -8.87 -5.75 2.90
CA VAL A 156 -10.06 -4.93 2.68
C VAL A 156 -11.34 -5.70 2.99
N SER A 157 -12.42 -4.99 3.32
CA SER A 157 -13.73 -5.59 3.64
C SER A 157 -14.63 -5.81 2.43
N PHE A 158 -14.31 -5.25 1.27
CA PHE A 158 -15.06 -5.48 0.02
C PHE A 158 -14.40 -6.57 -0.83
N GLU A 159 -15.21 -7.19 -1.68
CA GLU A 159 -14.79 -8.30 -2.52
C GLU A 159 -13.67 -7.93 -3.49
N THR A 160 -12.70 -8.82 -3.61
CA THR A 160 -11.64 -8.78 -4.61
C THR A 160 -11.31 -10.20 -5.05
N ASP A 161 -10.37 -10.35 -5.99
CA ASP A 161 -9.95 -11.66 -6.48
C ASP A 161 -9.39 -12.61 -5.40
N TRP A 162 -8.92 -12.07 -4.27
CA TRP A 162 -8.09 -12.81 -3.31
C TRP A 162 -8.70 -12.83 -1.89
N PRO A 163 -9.77 -13.61 -1.64
CA PRO A 163 -10.34 -13.75 -0.29
C PRO A 163 -9.36 -14.44 0.67
N VAL A 164 -9.43 -14.14 1.96
CA VAL A 164 -8.75 -14.95 2.98
C VAL A 164 -9.33 -16.37 2.99
N ASN A 165 -8.46 -17.38 3.06
CA ASN A 165 -8.81 -18.80 3.00
C ASN A 165 -9.29 -19.30 4.37
N ASN A 166 -10.48 -18.90 4.80
CA ASN A 166 -11.05 -19.32 6.08
C ASN A 166 -11.34 -20.83 6.08
N PRO A 167 -10.82 -21.62 7.05
CA PRO A 167 -11.23 -23.01 7.21
C PRO A 167 -12.72 -23.06 7.58
N THR A 168 -13.54 -23.56 6.68
CA THR A 168 -14.95 -23.90 6.95
C THR A 168 -15.08 -25.03 7.95
#